data_AF-A0AB38DI42-F1
#
_entry.id   AF-A0AB38DI42-F1
#
_cell.length_a   1.000
_cell.length_b   1.000
_cell.length_c   1.000
_cell.angle_alpha   90.00
_cell.angle_beta   90.00
_cell.angle_gamma   90.00
#
_symmetry.space_group_name_H-M   'P 1'
#
loop_
_entity.id
_entity.type
_entity.pdbx_description
1 polymer ?
#
loop_
_entity_poly.entity_id
_entity_poly.type
_entity_poly.pdbx_seq_one_letter_code
_entity_poly.pdbx_strand_id
1 'polypeptide(L)'
;MHAYNTVRPHQSLQMATPAERFTAGTPVSPAVTTPTATYERGGRDWVSRTVTTNGAVCVSWQQVSVGRHYAGARCEVHVDG
;
A
#
# COMPACT_ATOMS: atom_id res chain seq x y z
N MET A 1 -9.10 -17.66 -7.26
CA MET A 1 -9.68 -16.76 -6.22
C MET A 1 -11.04 -16.19 -6.62
N HIS A 2 -11.27 -15.83 -7.90
CA HIS A 2 -12.54 -15.24 -8.34
C HIS A 2 -13.77 -16.14 -8.13
N ALA A 3 -13.72 -17.41 -8.56
CA ALA A 3 -14.86 -18.33 -8.48
C ALA A 3 -15.26 -18.74 -7.05
N TYR A 4 -14.33 -18.70 -6.08
CA TYR A 4 -14.63 -19.03 -4.69
C TYR A 4 -15.57 -17.98 -4.06
N ASN A 5 -15.30 -16.70 -4.34
CA ASN A 5 -16.04 -15.60 -3.76
C ASN A 5 -17.42 -15.40 -4.39
N THR A 6 -17.59 -15.77 -5.67
CA THR A 6 -18.79 -15.44 -6.46
C THR A 6 -19.68 -16.62 -6.82
N VAL A 7 -19.18 -17.85 -6.79
CA VAL A 7 -19.94 -19.02 -7.29
C VAL A 7 -20.21 -20.05 -6.21
N ARG A 8 -19.47 -20.03 -5.10
CA ARG A 8 -19.54 -21.12 -4.12
C ARG A 8 -20.59 -20.83 -3.02
N PRO A 9 -21.75 -21.51 -3.02
CA PRO A 9 -22.69 -21.42 -1.91
C PRO A 9 -22.12 -22.17 -0.71
N HIS A 10 -22.26 -21.61 0.48
CA HIS A 10 -21.78 -22.21 1.73
C HIS A 10 -22.94 -22.38 2.73
N GLN A 11 -23.01 -23.56 3.37
CA GLN A 11 -24.06 -23.94 4.33
C GLN A 11 -24.14 -23.00 5.54
N SER A 12 -23.00 -22.57 6.07
CA SER A 12 -22.95 -21.58 7.16
C SER A 12 -23.51 -20.22 6.79
N LEU A 13 -23.73 -19.95 5.49
CA LEU A 13 -24.18 -18.67 4.94
C LEU A 13 -25.59 -18.76 4.36
N GLN A 14 -26.37 -19.77 4.74
CA GLN A 14 -27.71 -20.01 4.19
C GLN A 14 -27.72 -20.10 2.66
N MET A 15 -26.69 -20.74 2.07
CA MET A 15 -26.46 -20.84 0.62
C MET A 15 -26.05 -19.54 -0.08
N ALA A 16 -25.89 -18.43 0.63
CA ALA A 16 -25.29 -17.23 0.06
C ALA A 16 -23.81 -17.45 -0.27
N THR A 17 -23.35 -16.76 -1.31
CA THR A 17 -21.94 -16.65 -1.65
C THR A 17 -21.24 -15.70 -0.67
N PRO A 18 -19.90 -15.80 -0.53
CA PRO A 18 -19.14 -14.83 0.26
C PRO A 18 -19.38 -13.39 -0.19
N ALA A 19 -19.41 -13.12 -1.51
CA ALA A 19 -19.64 -11.79 -2.06
C ALA A 19 -21.00 -11.19 -1.65
N GLU A 20 -22.07 -11.99 -1.67
CA GLU A 20 -23.41 -11.53 -1.29
C GLU A 20 -23.46 -11.07 0.18
N ARG A 21 -22.82 -11.78 1.11
CA ARG A 21 -22.81 -11.36 2.53
C ARG A 21 -22.03 -10.08 2.80
N PHE A 22 -20.91 -9.88 2.12
CA PHE A 22 -20.05 -8.71 2.34
C PHE A 22 -20.51 -7.47 1.55
N THR A 23 -21.45 -7.64 0.61
CA THR A 23 -21.99 -6.54 -0.22
C THR A 23 -23.45 -6.19 0.12
N ALA A 24 -24.24 -7.14 0.63
CA ALA A 24 -25.65 -6.92 0.97
C ALA A 24 -25.81 -6.26 2.35
N GLY A 25 -25.88 -4.93 2.37
CA GLY A 25 -26.33 -4.18 3.56
C GLY A 25 -25.66 -2.84 3.81
N THR A 26 -24.55 -2.55 3.13
CA THR A 26 -23.96 -1.21 3.19
C THR A 26 -24.38 -0.46 1.93
N PRO A 27 -25.27 0.55 1.98
CA PRO A 27 -25.24 1.56 0.96
C PRO A 27 -23.81 2.08 0.98
N VAL A 28 -23.03 1.78 -0.06
CA VAL A 28 -21.80 2.51 -0.30
C VAL A 28 -22.26 3.96 -0.45
N SER A 29 -22.17 4.74 0.63
CA SER A 29 -21.97 6.18 0.48
C SER A 29 -20.96 6.29 -0.64
N PRO A 30 -21.23 7.11 -1.70
CA PRO A 30 -20.38 7.17 -2.89
C PRO A 30 -18.97 7.13 -2.36
N ALA A 31 -18.27 6.02 -2.67
CA ALA A 31 -17.05 5.63 -1.98
C ALA A 31 -16.34 6.93 -1.70
N VAL A 32 -16.08 7.26 -0.44
CA VAL A 32 -15.13 8.33 -0.15
C VAL A 32 -13.97 7.88 -1.00
N THR A 33 -13.79 8.53 -2.15
CA THR A 33 -12.72 8.22 -3.06
C THR A 33 -11.58 8.55 -2.15
N THR A 34 -10.98 7.51 -1.56
CA THR A 34 -9.82 7.66 -0.69
C THR A 34 -8.95 8.57 -1.52
N PRO A 35 -8.79 9.85 -1.14
CA PRO A 35 -8.18 10.83 -2.02
C PRO A 35 -6.85 10.19 -2.33
N THR A 36 -6.62 9.86 -3.60
CA THR A 36 -5.52 9.03 -4.11
C THR A 36 -4.35 9.18 -3.17
N ALA A 37 -4.17 8.21 -2.25
CA ALA A 37 -3.60 8.44 -0.92
C ALA A 37 -2.61 9.61 -1.00
N THR A 38 -3.02 10.80 -0.54
CA THR A 38 -2.06 11.91 -0.42
C THR A 38 -0.95 11.31 0.39
N TYR A 39 0.18 11.01 -0.26
CA TYR A 39 1.23 10.20 0.34
C TYR A 39 1.66 10.97 1.57
N GLU A 40 1.13 10.59 2.74
CA GLU A 40 1.29 11.38 3.94
C GLU A 40 2.75 11.23 4.28
N ARG A 41 3.54 12.24 3.90
CA ARG A 41 4.99 12.24 3.93
C ARG A 41 5.45 12.40 5.37
N GLY A 42 5.11 11.40 6.18
CA GLY A 42 5.16 11.43 7.64
C GLY A 42 4.64 10.17 8.32
N GLY A 43 4.01 9.24 7.59
CA GLY A 43 3.70 7.89 8.10
C GLY A 43 4.97 7.06 8.37
N ARG A 44 4.83 6.01 9.18
CA ARG A 44 5.87 5.00 9.51
C ARG A 44 6.58 4.37 8.30
N ASP A 45 5.98 4.49 7.13
CA ASP A 45 6.44 3.94 5.86
C ASP A 45 7.44 4.88 5.14
N TRP A 46 7.73 6.06 5.72
CA TRP A 46 8.78 6.96 5.26
C TRP A 46 10.05 6.83 6.10
N VAL A 47 11.18 6.56 5.43
CA VAL A 47 12.49 6.39 6.06
C VAL A 47 13.43 7.49 5.59
N SER A 48 13.95 8.24 6.54
CA SER A 48 14.96 9.26 6.27
C SER A 48 16.36 8.67 6.20
N ARG A 49 17.10 9.02 5.13
CA ARG A 49 18.50 8.62 4.92
C ARG A 49 19.33 9.80 4.42
N THR A 50 20.60 9.78 4.78
CA THR A 50 21.60 10.64 4.16
C THR A 50 22.19 9.92 2.97
N VAL A 51 22.27 10.59 1.82
CA VAL A 51 22.89 10.04 0.61
C VAL A 51 24.40 9.91 0.83
N THR A 52 24.94 8.73 0.60
CA THR A 52 26.38 8.46 0.74
C THR A 52 27.19 9.14 -0.38
N THR A 53 28.52 9.18 -0.23
CA THR A 53 29.41 9.88 -1.18
C THR A 53 29.37 9.35 -2.61
N ASN A 54 29.00 8.08 -2.81
CA ASN A 54 28.79 7.49 -4.13
C ASN A 54 27.39 7.80 -4.72
N GLY A 55 26.52 8.50 -3.99
CA GLY A 55 25.20 8.91 -4.46
C GLY A 55 24.08 7.90 -4.20
N ALA A 56 24.21 7.02 -3.20
CA ALA A 56 23.23 5.98 -2.90
C ALA A 56 22.66 6.08 -1.48
N VAL A 57 21.54 5.42 -1.25
CA VAL A 57 20.98 5.16 0.09
C VAL A 57 20.66 3.67 0.24
N CYS A 58 20.73 3.17 1.47
CA CYS A 58 20.31 1.81 1.79
C CYS A 58 19.06 1.83 2.69
N VAL A 59 18.01 1.14 2.28
CA VAL A 59 16.73 1.00 2.98
C VAL A 59 16.25 -0.45 2.82
N SER A 60 15.83 -1.10 3.92
CA SER A 60 15.33 -2.49 3.89
C SER A 60 16.24 -3.48 3.15
N TRP A 61 17.57 -3.38 3.37
CA TRP A 61 18.60 -4.18 2.67
C TRP A 61 18.74 -3.95 1.16
N GLN A 62 18.04 -2.97 0.61
CA GLN A 62 18.13 -2.59 -0.79
C GLN A 62 18.90 -1.28 -0.94
N GLN A 63 19.79 -1.24 -1.94
CA GLN A 63 20.50 -0.03 -2.32
C GLN A 63 19.76 0.67 -3.47
N VAL A 64 19.54 1.98 -3.32
CA VAL A 64 18.87 2.81 -4.32
C VAL A 64 19.80 3.97 -4.70
N SER A 65 19.98 4.19 -6.01
CA SER A 65 20.77 5.31 -6.53
C SER A 65 19.94 6.59 -6.57
N VAL A 66 20.42 7.64 -5.93
CA VAL A 66 19.81 8.98 -5.90
C VAL A 66 20.60 9.95 -6.81
N GLY A 67 21.90 9.70 -6.95
CA GLY A 67 22.82 10.51 -7.74
C GLY A 67 23.92 11.16 -6.89
N ARG A 68 25.14 11.15 -7.42
CA ARG A 68 26.35 11.70 -6.78
C ARG A 68 26.20 13.16 -6.33
N HIS A 69 25.48 13.98 -7.09
CA HIS A 69 25.27 15.40 -6.81
C HIS A 69 24.40 15.66 -5.58
N TYR A 70 23.70 14.64 -5.08
CA TYR A 70 22.97 14.69 -3.81
C TYR A 70 23.77 14.16 -2.62
N ALA A 71 25.06 13.82 -2.78
CA ALA A 71 25.88 13.31 -1.67
C ALA A 71 25.81 14.25 -0.45
N GLY A 72 25.53 13.67 0.73
CA GLY A 72 25.35 14.42 1.98
C GLY A 72 23.95 15.02 2.16
N ALA A 73 23.12 15.08 1.13
CA ALA A 73 21.73 15.55 1.24
C ALA A 73 20.85 14.53 1.97
N ARG A 74 19.75 15.03 2.53
CA ARG A 74 18.70 14.21 3.13
C ARG A 74 17.73 13.72 2.06
N CYS A 75 17.36 12.45 2.13
CA CYS A 75 16.41 11.78 1.26
C CYS A 75 15.33 11.10 2.12
N GLU A 76 14.06 11.27 1.76
CA GLU A 76 12.93 10.56 2.37
C GLU A 76 12.47 9.47 1.40
N VAL A 77 12.54 8.21 1.83
CA VAL A 77 12.22 7.04 1.00
C VAL A 77 10.91 6.43 1.49
N HIS A 78 9.96 6.20 0.59
CA HIS A 78 8.76 5.43 0.90
C HIS A 78 9.03 3.93 0.75
N VAL A 79 8.53 3.12 1.68
CA VAL A 79 8.61 1.65 1.64
C VAL A 79 7.21 1.06 1.67
N ASP A 80 6.79 0.46 0.56
CA ASP A 80 5.56 -0.34 0.51
C ASP A 80 5.86 -1.78 0.99
N GLY A 81 4.93 -2.37 1.75
CA GLY A 81 5.03 -3.74 2.30
C GLY A 81 4.19 -4.77 1.56
#